data_AF-A0A920GUI1-F1
#
_entry.id   AF-A0A920GUI1-F1
#
_cell.length_a   1.000
_cell.length_b   1.000
_cell.length_c   1.000
_cell.angle_alpha   90.00
_cell.angle_beta   90.00
_cell.angle_gamma   90.00
#
_symmetry.space_group_name_H-M   'P 1'
#
loop_
_entity.id
_entity.type
_entity.pdbx_description
1 polymer ?
#
loop_
_entity_poly.entity_id
_entity_poly.type
_entity_poly.pdbx_seq_one_letter_code
_entity_poly.pdbx_strand_id
1 'polypeptide(L)'
;MEDLVDALVNTGATLGFDATGGGKLASQILTAMEISANKTATEYSRYGSDKFKQVYIYGGLDRSPTTLTRSFGFSWGLGGWLLTPFIGKIGQERFAQLRKRVADEIDTTFSSNYTKMISLEEALFEENILSYTKQATGEKFLIKPNQ
;
A
#
# COMPACT_ATOMS: atom_id res chain seq x y z
N MET A 1 -6.80 15.17 6.21
CA MET A 1 -7.24 15.35 4.80
C MET A 1 -6.44 16.46 4.15
N GLU A 2 -6.38 17.63 4.78
CA GLU A 2 -5.54 18.76 4.34
C GLU A 2 -4.08 18.36 4.12
N ASP A 3 -3.43 17.74 5.11
CA ASP A 3 -2.05 17.25 4.99
C ASP A 3 -1.81 16.33 3.78
N LEU A 4 -2.78 15.45 3.51
CA LEU A 4 -2.71 14.54 2.36
C LEU A 4 -2.83 15.31 1.05
N VAL A 5 -3.76 16.26 0.95
CA VAL A 5 -3.90 17.11 -0.24
C VAL A 5 -2.62 17.90 -0.50
N ASP A 6 -2.04 18.51 0.53
CA ASP A 6 -0.85 19.33 0.36
C ASP A 6 0.38 18.49 0.00
N ALA A 7 0.53 17.29 0.58
CA ALA A 7 1.53 16.33 0.14
C ALA A 7 1.35 15.93 -1.34
N LEU A 8 0.11 15.74 -1.79
CA LEU A 8 -0.18 15.41 -3.19
C LEU A 8 0.04 16.59 -4.14
N VAL A 9 -0.22 17.82 -3.72
CA VAL A 9 0.11 19.03 -4.50
C VAL A 9 1.61 19.14 -4.69
N ASN A 10 2.37 18.92 -3.62
CA ASN A 10 3.83 19.02 -3.64
C ASN A 10 4.48 17.88 -4.46
N THR A 11 3.92 16.67 -4.42
CA THR A 11 4.51 15.49 -5.08
C THR A 11 3.95 15.22 -6.48
N GLY A 12 2.74 15.70 -6.78
CA GLY A 12 2.01 15.38 -8.00
C GLY A 12 1.57 13.91 -8.10
N ALA A 13 1.59 13.14 -6.99
CA ALA A 13 1.31 11.72 -7.03
C ALA A 13 -0.15 11.43 -7.43
N THR A 14 -0.34 10.51 -8.38
CA THR A 14 -1.66 10.04 -8.84
C THR A 14 -1.82 8.52 -8.74
N LEU A 15 -0.89 7.86 -8.06
CA LEU A 15 -0.88 6.41 -7.83
C LEU A 15 -0.72 6.14 -6.33
N GLY A 16 -1.62 5.35 -5.75
CA GLY A 16 -1.58 4.93 -4.35
C GLY A 16 -1.59 3.41 -4.19
N PHE A 17 -0.96 2.91 -3.13
CA PHE A 17 -1.02 1.51 -2.71
C PHE A 17 -1.60 1.46 -1.29
N ASP A 18 -2.79 0.87 -1.17
CA ASP A 18 -3.57 0.78 0.06
C ASP A 18 -3.45 -0.60 0.70
N ALA A 19 -2.91 -0.63 1.92
CA ALA A 19 -2.78 -1.85 2.73
C ALA A 19 -4.04 -2.17 3.53
N THR A 20 -4.96 -1.21 3.71
CA THR A 20 -6.17 -1.39 4.52
C THR A 20 -7.20 -2.17 3.76
N GLY A 21 -7.49 -1.77 2.51
CA GLY A 21 -8.48 -2.39 1.64
C GLY A 21 -9.92 -2.03 2.02
N GLY A 22 -10.30 -2.28 3.28
CA GLY A 22 -11.58 -1.88 3.84
C GLY A 22 -11.67 -0.39 4.20
N GLY A 23 -12.86 0.01 4.63
CA GLY A 23 -13.13 1.36 5.11
C GLY A 23 -13.20 2.41 3.99
N LYS A 24 -12.71 3.62 4.29
CA LYS A 24 -12.86 4.81 3.43
C LYS A 24 -11.54 5.33 2.84
N LEU A 25 -10.41 4.71 3.16
CA LEU A 25 -9.08 5.26 2.85
C LEU A 25 -8.86 5.41 1.34
N ALA A 26 -9.16 4.39 0.55
CA ALA A 26 -9.09 4.47 -0.91
C ALA A 26 -9.92 5.64 -1.49
N SER A 27 -11.14 5.86 -0.98
CA SER A 27 -11.99 6.99 -1.37
C SER A 27 -11.37 8.33 -1.00
N GLN A 28 -10.77 8.42 0.19
CA GLN A 28 -10.10 9.62 0.67
C GLN A 28 -8.86 9.95 -0.17
N ILE A 29 -8.05 8.96 -0.54
CA ILE A 29 -6.88 9.13 -1.40
C ILE A 29 -7.30 9.65 -2.78
N LEU A 30 -8.26 8.99 -3.44
CA LEU A 30 -8.76 9.43 -4.75
C LEU A 30 -9.36 10.84 -4.70
N THR A 31 -10.10 11.16 -3.64
CA THR A 31 -10.64 12.51 -3.42
C THR A 31 -9.53 13.54 -3.26
N ALA A 32 -8.49 13.22 -2.47
CA ALA A 32 -7.37 14.13 -2.25
C ALA A 32 -6.56 14.36 -3.54
N MET A 33 -6.35 13.32 -4.36
CA MET A 33 -5.72 13.44 -5.68
C MET A 33 -6.52 14.34 -6.62
N GLU A 34 -7.85 14.26 -6.59
CA GLU A 34 -8.71 15.14 -7.38
C GLU A 34 -8.63 16.60 -6.91
N ILE A 35 -8.71 16.84 -5.59
CA ILE A 35 -8.55 18.19 -5.03
C ILE A 35 -7.18 18.76 -5.42
N SER A 36 -6.12 17.96 -5.30
CA SER A 36 -4.76 18.34 -5.70
C SER A 36 -4.69 18.70 -7.18
N ALA A 37 -5.30 17.91 -8.06
CA ALA A 37 -5.31 18.20 -9.49
C ALA A 37 -6.06 19.51 -9.80
N ASN A 38 -7.19 19.75 -9.14
CA ASN A 38 -8.01 20.94 -9.34
C ASN A 38 -7.39 22.22 -8.77
N LYS A 39 -6.52 22.14 -7.75
CA LYS A 39 -5.71 23.30 -7.30
C LYS A 39 -4.80 23.86 -8.41
N THR A 40 -4.48 23.06 -9.43
CA THR A 40 -3.65 23.47 -10.58
C THR A 40 -4.45 23.59 -11.89
N ALA A 41 -5.78 23.42 -11.86
CA ALA A 41 -6.60 23.45 -13.05
C ALA A 41 -6.83 24.89 -13.53
N THR A 42 -6.69 25.12 -14.84
CA THR A 42 -6.93 26.41 -15.49
C THR A 42 -8.37 26.56 -15.97
N GLU A 43 -9.11 25.46 -16.07
CA GLU A 43 -10.45 25.41 -16.63
C GLU A 43 -11.37 24.53 -15.79
N TYR A 44 -12.66 24.81 -15.84
CA TYR A 44 -13.69 23.98 -15.20
C TYR A 44 -14.02 22.77 -16.07
N SER A 45 -13.96 21.57 -15.49
CA SER A 45 -14.41 20.33 -16.13
C SER A 45 -15.64 19.77 -15.43
N ARG A 46 -16.68 19.44 -16.21
CA ARG A 46 -17.89 18.75 -15.72
C ARG A 46 -17.59 17.35 -15.15
N TYR A 47 -16.51 16.72 -15.59
CA TYR A 47 -16.15 15.34 -15.23
C TYR A 47 -14.95 15.24 -14.29
N GLY A 48 -14.51 16.39 -13.75
CA GLY A 48 -13.28 16.49 -12.96
C GLY A 48 -12.02 16.47 -13.83
N SER A 49 -10.87 16.36 -13.18
CA SER A 49 -9.56 16.35 -13.83
C SER A 49 -9.37 15.13 -14.73
N ASP A 50 -8.81 15.34 -15.92
CA ASP A 50 -8.40 14.30 -16.86
C ASP A 50 -7.16 13.53 -16.41
N LYS A 51 -6.47 13.99 -15.36
CA LYS A 51 -5.36 13.24 -14.76
C LYS A 51 -5.89 11.94 -14.15
N PHE A 52 -5.45 10.80 -14.68
CA PHE A 52 -5.86 9.49 -14.20
C PHE A 52 -5.32 9.22 -12.80
N LYS A 53 -6.22 8.84 -11.89
CA LYS A 53 -5.94 8.56 -10.48
C LYS A 53 -6.13 7.07 -10.19
N GLN A 54 -5.09 6.39 -9.76
CA GLN A 54 -5.13 4.95 -9.48
C GLN A 54 -4.87 4.69 -8.00
N VAL A 55 -5.69 3.85 -7.39
CA VAL A 55 -5.37 3.22 -6.10
C VAL A 55 -5.38 1.71 -6.28
N TYR A 56 -4.34 1.05 -5.80
CA TYR A 56 -4.29 -0.41 -5.71
C TYR A 56 -4.49 -0.86 -4.28
N ILE A 57 -5.44 -1.76 -4.04
CA ILE A 57 -5.56 -2.49 -2.78
C ILE A 57 -4.57 -3.66 -2.84
N TYR A 58 -3.55 -3.65 -1.98
CA TYR A 58 -2.54 -4.72 -1.90
C TYR A 58 -2.57 -5.47 -0.56
N GLY A 59 -3.43 -5.03 0.37
CA GLY A 59 -3.63 -5.65 1.68
C GLY A 59 -5.10 -5.68 2.10
N GLY A 60 -5.34 -6.14 3.32
CA GLY A 60 -6.68 -6.29 3.90
C GLY A 60 -6.65 -6.16 5.42
N LEU A 61 -5.92 -5.16 5.92
CA LEU A 61 -5.83 -4.88 7.37
C LEU A 61 -7.20 -4.49 7.94
N ASP A 62 -7.99 -3.75 7.17
CA ASP A 62 -9.39 -3.48 7.49
C ASP A 62 -10.29 -4.45 6.71
N ARG A 63 -11.03 -5.28 7.45
CA ARG A 63 -11.93 -6.32 6.90
C ARG A 63 -13.34 -5.81 6.60
N SER A 64 -13.63 -4.54 6.87
CA SER A 64 -14.90 -3.92 6.54
C SER A 64 -15.04 -3.67 5.03
N PRO A 65 -16.26 -3.41 4.52
CA PRO A 65 -16.46 -3.08 3.12
C PRO A 65 -15.71 -1.82 2.68
N THR A 66 -15.10 -1.87 1.50
CA THR A 66 -14.56 -0.68 0.83
C THR A 66 -15.71 0.26 0.45
N THR A 67 -15.68 1.49 0.95
CA THR A 67 -16.74 2.50 0.75
C THR A 67 -16.24 3.67 -0.06
N LEU A 68 -16.87 3.95 -1.20
CA LEU A 68 -16.50 5.05 -2.11
C LEU A 68 -17.60 6.13 -2.17
N THR A 69 -17.23 7.38 -1.94
CA THR A 69 -18.12 8.55 -2.10
C THR A 69 -18.14 9.11 -3.52
N ARG A 70 -17.15 8.75 -4.35
CA ARG A 70 -17.04 9.12 -5.78
C ARG A 70 -16.99 10.64 -6.04
N SER A 71 -16.36 11.38 -5.13
CA SER A 71 -16.10 12.83 -5.24
C SER A 71 -14.79 13.17 -5.97
N PHE A 72 -14.42 12.37 -6.99
CA PHE A 72 -13.10 12.41 -7.62
C PHE A 72 -13.13 12.32 -9.16
N GLY A 73 -14.19 12.84 -9.78
CA GLY A 73 -14.36 12.83 -11.24
C GLY A 73 -14.51 11.43 -11.84
N PHE A 74 -14.19 11.30 -13.12
CA PHE A 74 -14.36 10.05 -13.89
C PHE A 74 -13.06 9.40 -14.35
N SER A 75 -11.92 10.09 -14.25
CA SER A 75 -10.60 9.56 -14.62
C SER A 75 -9.93 8.87 -13.44
N TRP A 76 -10.42 7.69 -13.04
CA TRP A 76 -9.88 6.93 -11.91
C TRP A 76 -9.99 5.41 -12.06
N GLY A 77 -9.20 4.69 -11.27
CA GLY A 77 -9.27 3.25 -11.13
C GLY A 77 -9.01 2.79 -9.70
N LEU A 78 -9.70 1.71 -9.30
CA LEU A 78 -9.46 0.97 -8.08
C LEU A 78 -9.37 -0.52 -8.44
N GLY A 79 -8.33 -1.20 -7.98
CA GLY A 79 -8.13 -2.61 -8.29
C GLY A 79 -7.22 -3.31 -7.30
N GLY A 80 -7.22 -4.64 -7.34
CA GLY A 80 -6.27 -5.44 -6.57
C GLY A 80 -4.86 -5.38 -7.17
N TRP A 81 -3.84 -5.52 -6.32
CA TRP A 81 -2.46 -5.72 -6.75
C TRP A 81 -1.84 -6.89 -6.01
N LEU A 82 -1.13 -7.76 -6.72
CA LEU A 82 -0.42 -8.91 -6.16
C LEU A 82 0.97 -9.02 -6.79
N LEU A 83 1.95 -9.41 -5.98
CA LEU A 83 3.34 -9.51 -6.38
C LEU A 83 3.55 -10.57 -7.48
N THR A 84 2.98 -11.76 -7.36
CA THR A 84 3.20 -12.85 -8.32
C THR A 84 2.68 -12.51 -9.73
N PRO A 85 1.45 -12.00 -9.92
CA PRO A 85 1.00 -11.48 -11.21
C PRO A 85 1.87 -10.34 -11.75
N PHE A 86 2.32 -9.43 -10.89
CA PHE A 86 3.23 -8.35 -11.29
C PHE A 86 4.57 -8.88 -11.80
N ILE A 87 5.16 -9.89 -11.13
CA ILE A 87 6.37 -10.58 -11.60
C ILE A 87 6.15 -11.19 -12.98
N GLY A 88 5.00 -11.85 -13.19
CA GLY A 88 4.64 -12.38 -14.51
C GLY A 88 4.59 -11.29 -15.59
N LYS A 89 4.07 -10.10 -15.25
CA LYS A 89 3.96 -8.95 -16.17
C LYS A 89 5.33 -8.34 -16.53
N ILE A 90 6.25 -8.23 -15.59
CA ILE A 90 7.57 -7.60 -15.83
C ILE A 90 8.62 -8.56 -16.40
N GLY A 91 8.38 -9.87 -16.30
CA GLY A 91 9.30 -10.91 -16.76
C GLY A 91 10.47 -11.19 -15.82
N GLN A 92 11.18 -12.30 -16.08
CA GLN A 92 12.24 -12.79 -15.19
C GLN A 92 13.47 -11.89 -15.15
N GLU A 93 13.81 -11.23 -16.25
CA GLU A 93 14.97 -10.32 -16.30
C GLU A 93 14.79 -9.14 -15.35
N ARG A 94 13.65 -8.43 -15.47
CA ARG A 94 13.36 -7.32 -14.57
C ARG A 94 13.22 -7.78 -13.13
N PHE A 95 12.61 -8.95 -12.90
CA PHE A 95 12.53 -9.51 -11.56
C PHE A 95 13.91 -9.83 -10.97
N ALA A 96 14.85 -10.35 -11.76
CA ALA A 96 16.22 -10.61 -11.33
C ALA A 96 16.95 -9.31 -10.95
N GLN A 97 16.76 -8.22 -11.70
CA GLN A 97 17.31 -6.90 -11.35
C GLN A 97 16.76 -6.40 -10.00
N LEU A 98 15.45 -6.56 -9.76
CA LEU A 98 14.83 -6.18 -8.48
C LEU A 98 15.40 -7.01 -7.32
N ARG A 99 15.53 -8.33 -7.49
CA ARG A 99 16.15 -9.20 -6.48
C ARG A 99 17.60 -8.83 -6.21
N LYS A 100 18.37 -8.49 -7.26
CA LYS A 100 19.76 -8.05 -7.10
C LYS A 100 19.84 -6.80 -6.24
N ARG A 101 19.00 -5.79 -6.50
CA ARG A 101 18.96 -4.59 -5.67
C ARG A 101 18.60 -4.90 -4.22
N VAL A 102 17.63 -5.79 -3.99
CA VAL A 102 17.27 -6.24 -2.64
C VAL A 102 18.46 -6.88 -1.93
N ALA A 103 19.22 -7.74 -2.62
CA ALA A 103 20.41 -8.36 -2.05
C ALA A 103 21.52 -7.34 -1.77
N ASP A 104 21.74 -6.38 -2.68
CA ASP A 104 22.77 -5.35 -2.55
C ASP A 104 22.47 -4.34 -1.41
N GLU A 105 21.18 -4.13 -1.08
CA GLU A 105 20.70 -3.16 -0.07
C GLU A 105 20.00 -3.85 1.13
N ILE A 106 20.25 -5.14 1.38
CA ILE A 106 19.47 -5.97 2.32
C ILE A 106 19.49 -5.46 3.76
N ASP A 107 20.64 -4.93 4.20
CA ASP A 107 20.84 -4.41 5.55
C ASP A 107 20.62 -2.90 5.66
N THR A 108 20.19 -2.23 4.58
CA THR A 108 19.94 -0.78 4.54
C THR A 108 18.50 -0.48 4.14
N THR A 109 18.25 -0.17 2.88
CA THR A 109 16.92 0.18 2.33
C THR A 109 15.88 -0.92 2.60
N PHE A 110 16.29 -2.19 2.59
CA PHE A 110 15.40 -3.33 2.83
C PHE A 110 15.53 -3.96 4.22
N SER A 111 16.18 -3.26 5.16
CA SER A 111 16.34 -3.73 6.53
C SER A 111 14.98 -4.00 7.20
N SER A 112 14.91 -5.07 7.99
CA SER A 112 13.70 -5.48 8.71
C SER A 112 13.99 -5.64 10.20
N ASN A 113 13.07 -5.13 11.03
CA ASN A 113 13.13 -5.27 12.47
C ASN A 113 12.13 -6.33 12.95
N TYR A 114 12.53 -7.09 13.96
CA TYR A 114 11.71 -8.12 14.59
C TYR A 114 11.67 -7.88 16.09
N THR A 115 10.47 -7.90 16.66
CA THR A 115 10.27 -7.71 18.10
C THR A 115 10.61 -8.97 18.89
N LYS A 116 10.37 -10.14 18.29
CA LYS A 116 10.63 -11.44 18.90
C LYS A 116 11.09 -12.44 17.85
N MET A 117 12.02 -13.29 18.25
CA MET A 117 12.46 -14.46 17.49
C MET A 117 11.97 -15.70 18.24
N ILE A 118 11.26 -16.59 17.54
CA ILE A 118 10.61 -17.76 18.15
C ILE A 118 10.92 -19.04 17.37
N SER A 119 10.88 -20.20 18.02
CA SER A 119 10.95 -21.51 17.38
C SER A 119 9.66 -21.84 16.59
N LEU A 120 9.68 -22.95 15.84
CA LEU A 120 8.47 -23.44 15.18
C LEU A 120 7.40 -23.90 16.19
N GLU A 121 7.81 -24.46 17.32
CA GLU A 121 6.90 -24.86 18.40
C GLU A 121 6.27 -23.65 19.09
N GLU A 122 7.08 -22.63 19.40
CA GLU A 122 6.62 -21.39 20.01
C GLU A 122 5.63 -20.62 19.11
N ALA A 123 5.66 -20.83 17.79
CA ALA A 123 4.68 -20.25 16.88
C ALA A 123 3.25 -20.74 17.15
N LEU A 124 3.10 -21.88 17.84
CA LEU A 124 1.81 -22.43 18.24
C LEU A 124 1.36 -21.96 19.63
N PHE A 125 2.19 -21.19 20.35
CA PHE A 125 1.83 -20.70 21.67
C PHE A 125 0.79 -19.57 21.57
N GLU A 126 -0.29 -19.69 22.33
CA GLU A 126 -1.42 -18.76 22.32
C GLU A 126 -0.98 -17.30 22.51
N GLU A 127 -0.08 -17.06 23.46
CA GLU A 127 0.49 -15.73 23.72
C GLU A 127 1.20 -15.10 22.51
N ASN A 128 1.91 -15.92 21.71
CA ASN A 128 2.58 -15.45 20.50
C ASN A 128 1.56 -15.21 19.39
N ILE A 129 0.58 -16.11 19.22
CA ILE A 129 -0.52 -15.98 18.25
C ILE A 129 -1.27 -14.66 18.48
N LEU A 130 -1.68 -14.40 19.72
CA LEU A 130 -2.40 -13.17 20.07
C LEU A 130 -1.56 -11.91 19.85
N SER A 131 -0.23 -12.01 19.86
CA SER A 131 0.65 -10.88 19.56
C SER A 131 0.77 -10.63 18.06
N TYR A 132 1.26 -11.60 17.28
CA TYR A 132 1.59 -11.35 15.86
C TYR A 132 0.34 -11.20 14.96
N THR A 133 -0.82 -11.72 15.38
CA THR A 133 -2.08 -11.57 14.63
C THR A 133 -2.65 -10.15 14.68
N LYS A 134 -2.20 -9.31 15.62
CA LYS A 134 -2.57 -7.88 15.68
C LYS A 134 -2.05 -7.10 14.48
N GLN A 135 -0.96 -7.55 13.86
CA GLN A 135 -0.28 -6.85 12.78
C GLN A 135 0.09 -5.40 13.14
N ALA A 136 0.43 -5.16 14.41
CA ALA A 136 0.77 -3.85 14.94
C ALA A 136 2.14 -3.36 14.44
N THR A 137 2.32 -2.04 14.40
CA THR A 137 3.56 -1.41 13.96
C THR A 137 4.71 -1.83 14.87
N GLY A 138 5.82 -2.30 14.29
CA GLY A 138 7.02 -2.71 15.04
C GLY A 138 6.93 -4.09 15.71
N GLU A 139 5.79 -4.78 15.64
CA GLU A 139 5.58 -6.07 16.33
C GLU A 139 5.70 -7.28 15.38
N LYS A 140 6.66 -7.24 14.45
CA LYS A 140 6.92 -8.36 13.53
C LYS A 140 7.69 -9.47 14.26
N PHE A 141 7.28 -10.72 14.07
CA PHE A 141 7.96 -11.89 14.61
C PHE A 141 8.84 -12.56 13.54
N LEU A 142 9.94 -13.18 13.95
CA LEU A 142 10.78 -14.04 13.12
C LEU A 142 10.74 -15.47 13.65
N ILE A 143 10.29 -16.42 12.82
CA ILE A 143 10.37 -17.85 13.17
C ILE A 143 11.75 -18.37 12.78
N LYS A 144 12.43 -19.04 13.72
CA LYS A 144 13.69 -19.76 13.54
C LYS A 144 13.42 -21.26 13.69
N PRO A 145 13.17 -21.98 12.59
CA PRO A 145 12.60 -23.34 12.67
C PRO A 145 13.51 -24.39 13.30
N ASN A 146 14.83 -24.20 13.24
CA ASN A 146 15.83 -25.18 13.67
C ASN A 146 16.72 -24.64 14.81
N GLN A 147 16.20 -23.72 15.61
CA GLN A 147 16.92 -23.24 16.78
C GLN A 147 16.94 -24.29 17.90
#